data_AF-A0A957XDF9-F1
#
_entry.id   AF-A0A957XDF9-F1
#
_cell.length_a   1.000
_cell.length_b   1.000
_cell.length_c   1.000
_cell.angle_alpha   90.00
_cell.angle_beta   90.00
_cell.angle_gamma   90.00
#
_symmetry.space_group_name_H-M   'P 1'
#
loop_
_entity.id
_entity.type
_entity.pdbx_description
1 polymer ?
#
loop_
_entity_poly.entity_id
_entity_poly.type
_entity_poly.pdbx_seq_one_letter_code
_entity_poly.pdbx_strand_id
1 'polypeptide(L)'
;LGELSLLGKLYEIPEYLFFYRNHEQQSWREYSTKRAVLAWYDPNRQHHFAFPQWRLLNKHLVSIQRVPLSAYERFRCYLCMGWWMRKRWRKLAKSLVLQEV
;
A
#
# COMPACT_ATOMS: atom_id res chain seq x y z
N LEU A 1 -7.27 3.52 -1.94
CA LEU A 1 -7.41 4.86 -1.33
C LEU A 1 -6.69 5.96 -2.11
N GLY A 2 -5.40 5.82 -2.47
CA GLY A 2 -4.66 6.89 -3.16
C GLY A 2 -5.34 7.47 -4.40
N GLU A 3 -5.87 6.65 -5.31
CA GLU A 3 -6.60 7.12 -6.50
C GLU A 3 -7.90 7.86 -6.14
N LEU A 4 -8.68 7.30 -5.21
CA LEU A 4 -9.94 7.90 -4.75
C LEU A 4 -9.71 9.28 -4.12
N SER A 5 -8.63 9.43 -3.33
CA SER A 5 -8.28 10.73 -2.74
C SER A 5 -7.84 11.77 -3.76
N LEU A 6 -7.40 11.37 -4.96
CA LEU A 6 -7.08 12.30 -6.06
C LEU A 6 -8.33 12.73 -6.83
N LEU A 7 -9.40 11.94 -6.79
CA LEU A 7 -10.67 12.26 -7.45
C LEU A 7 -11.51 13.26 -6.65
N GLY A 8 -11.28 13.39 -5.34
CA GLY A 8 -12.01 14.34 -4.51
C GLY A 8 -11.87 14.08 -3.02
N LYS A 9 -12.58 14.91 -2.24
CA LYS A 9 -12.63 14.77 -0.78
C LYS A 9 -13.50 13.56 -0.40
N LEU A 10 -13.01 12.76 0.52
CA LEU A 10 -13.79 11.71 1.16
C LEU A 10 -14.66 12.35 2.25
N TYR A 11 -15.96 12.08 2.24
CA TYR A 11 -16.89 12.51 3.27
C TYR A 11 -17.12 11.37 4.26
N GLU A 12 -17.01 11.68 5.55
CA GLU A 12 -17.24 10.72 6.62
C GLU A 12 -18.72 10.76 7.03
N ILE A 13 -19.29 9.56 7.18
CA ILE A 13 -20.66 9.35 7.63
C ILE A 13 -20.59 9.13 9.14
N PRO A 14 -21.33 9.90 9.98
CA PRO A 14 -21.20 9.83 11.43
C PRO A 14 -21.71 8.51 12.04
N GLU A 15 -22.50 7.74 11.30
CA GLU A 15 -23.04 6.45 11.72
C GLU A 15 -22.02 5.31 11.62
N TYR A 16 -22.01 4.43 12.63
CA TYR A 16 -21.24 3.18 12.59
C TYR A 16 -21.92 2.16 11.67
N LEU A 17 -21.45 2.08 10.43
CA LEU A 17 -21.99 1.14 9.42
C LEU A 17 -21.50 -0.30 9.60
N PHE A 18 -20.38 -0.51 10.29
CA PHE A 18 -19.77 -1.84 10.44
C PHE A 18 -19.20 -2.01 11.85
N PHE A 19 -19.45 -3.17 12.46
CA PHE A 19 -18.78 -3.58 13.69
C PHE A 19 -17.57 -4.43 13.36
N TYR A 20 -16.40 -4.00 13.85
CA TYR A 20 -15.17 -4.78 13.70
C TYR A 20 -15.20 -6.00 14.63
N ARG A 21 -15.12 -7.21 14.07
CA ARG A 21 -15.00 -8.43 14.86
C ARG A 21 -13.56 -8.58 15.34
N ASN A 22 -13.34 -8.39 16.63
CA ASN A 22 -12.06 -8.55 17.30
C ASN A 22 -12.00 -9.92 18.01
N HIS A 23 -11.12 -10.83 17.56
CA HIS A 23 -10.95 -12.17 18.17
C HIS A 23 -9.48 -12.62 18.13
N GLU A 24 -9.14 -13.68 18.87
CA GLU A 24 -7.75 -14.13 19.01
C GLU A 24 -7.20 -14.75 17.71
N GLN A 25 -7.99 -15.57 17.02
CA GLN A 25 -7.56 -16.24 15.77
C GLN A 25 -7.53 -15.32 14.53
N GLN A 26 -7.42 -14.01 14.70
CA GLN A 26 -7.22 -13.12 13.57
C GLN A 26 -5.84 -13.36 12.96
N SER A 27 -5.75 -13.43 11.64
CA SER A 27 -4.50 -13.79 10.94
C SER A 27 -3.30 -12.92 11.33
N TRP A 28 -3.50 -11.63 11.58
CA TRP A 28 -2.41 -10.74 12.00
C TRP A 28 -2.00 -10.88 13.48
N ARG A 29 -2.79 -11.59 14.30
CA ARG A 29 -2.47 -11.96 15.68
C ARG A 29 -1.84 -13.34 15.77
N GLU A 30 -2.41 -14.29 15.04
CA GLU A 30 -1.97 -15.67 15.01
C GLU A 30 -0.56 -15.80 14.39
N TYR A 31 -0.25 -14.99 13.37
CA TYR A 31 1.01 -15.06 12.66
C TYR A 31 1.90 -13.83 12.92
N SER A 32 3.11 -14.09 13.42
CA SER A 32 4.10 -13.04 13.76
C SER A 32 4.81 -12.43 12.56
N THR A 33 4.86 -13.14 11.43
CA THR A 33 5.54 -12.68 10.21
C THR A 33 4.56 -12.36 9.09
N LYS A 34 4.89 -11.32 8.31
CA LYS A 34 4.07 -10.93 7.14
C LYS A 34 3.97 -12.07 6.12
N ARG A 35 5.00 -12.90 6.01
CA ARG A 35 5.01 -14.05 5.11
C ARG A 35 4.01 -15.12 5.55
N ALA A 36 3.96 -15.42 6.85
CA ALA A 36 2.98 -16.36 7.40
C ALA A 36 1.54 -15.83 7.25
N VAL A 37 1.32 -14.53 7.50
CA VAL A 37 0.02 -13.89 7.21
C VAL A 37 -0.34 -14.01 5.73
N LEU A 38 0.59 -13.75 4.81
CA LEU A 38 0.34 -13.87 3.37
C LEU A 38 0.06 -15.30 2.93
N ALA A 39 0.78 -16.28 3.46
CA ALA A 39 0.55 -17.71 3.20
C ALA A 39 -0.82 -18.16 3.72
N TRP A 40 -1.31 -17.58 4.82
CA TRP A 40 -2.68 -17.81 5.30
C TRP A 40 -3.74 -17.30 4.32
N TYR A 41 -3.52 -16.15 3.67
CA TYR A 41 -4.44 -15.62 2.65
C TYR A 41 -4.38 -16.37 1.32
N ASP A 42 -3.19 -16.76 0.87
CA ASP A 42 -2.97 -17.47 -0.39
C ASP A 42 -1.74 -18.38 -0.23
N PRO A 43 -1.95 -19.69 0.03
CA PRO A 43 -0.87 -20.65 0.22
C PRO A 43 0.07 -20.73 -0.98
N ASN A 44 -0.45 -20.53 -2.20
CA ASN A 44 0.35 -20.59 -3.41
C ASN A 44 1.33 -19.41 -3.51
N ARG A 45 1.10 -18.31 -2.80
CA ARG A 45 1.99 -17.12 -2.78
C ARG A 45 3.13 -17.20 -1.80
N GLN A 46 3.23 -18.27 -1.01
CA GLN A 46 4.28 -18.45 0.00
C GLN A 46 5.71 -18.40 -0.56
N HIS A 47 5.89 -18.75 -1.84
CA HIS A 47 7.21 -18.83 -2.51
C HIS A 47 7.43 -17.77 -3.59
N HIS A 48 6.46 -16.89 -3.83
CA HIS A 48 6.60 -15.85 -4.85
C HIS A 48 7.32 -14.62 -4.30
N PHE A 49 8.26 -14.11 -5.11
CA PHE A 49 8.91 -12.84 -4.89
C PHE A 49 7.88 -11.71 -4.96
N ALA A 50 7.47 -11.22 -3.79
CA ALA A 50 6.66 -10.02 -3.70
C ALA A 50 7.57 -8.81 -3.50
N PHE A 51 7.36 -7.76 -4.28
CA PHE A 51 7.94 -6.44 -4.04
C PHE A 51 6.83 -5.46 -3.63
N PRO A 52 6.27 -5.53 -2.40
CA PRO A 52 5.08 -4.77 -2.04
C PRO A 52 5.30 -3.26 -2.15
N GLN A 53 6.49 -2.78 -1.77
CA GLN A 53 6.80 -1.36 -1.76
C GLN A 53 6.98 -0.79 -3.17
N TRP A 54 7.66 -1.52 -4.06
CA TRP A 54 7.80 -1.16 -5.47
C TRP A 54 6.46 -1.23 -6.20
N ARG A 55 5.68 -2.28 -5.94
CA ARG A 55 4.32 -2.41 -6.48
C ARG A 55 3.44 -1.25 -6.04
N LEU A 56 3.51 -0.87 -4.76
CA LEU A 56 2.76 0.26 -4.22
C LEU A 56 3.17 1.59 -4.87
N LEU A 57 4.49 1.83 -5.02
CA LEU A 57 5.00 3.00 -5.73
C LEU A 57 4.47 3.06 -7.17
N ASN A 58 4.59 1.96 -7.92
CA ASN A 58 4.09 1.89 -9.29
C ASN A 58 2.58 2.16 -9.36
N LYS A 59 1.79 1.56 -8.46
CA LYS A 59 0.34 1.80 -8.41
C LYS A 59 0.01 3.26 -8.14
N HIS A 60 0.74 3.94 -7.26
CA HIS A 60 0.57 5.38 -7.06
C HIS A 60 0.90 6.21 -8.30
N LEU A 61 2.00 5.91 -8.99
CA LEU A 61 2.38 6.62 -10.22
C LEU A 61 1.33 6.43 -11.33
N VAL A 62 0.82 5.21 -11.49
CA VAL A 62 -0.27 4.90 -12.44
C VAL A 62 -1.54 5.65 -12.07
N SER A 63 -1.92 5.68 -10.79
CA SER A 63 -3.10 6.43 -10.34
C SER A 63 -2.98 7.94 -10.60
N ILE A 64 -1.80 8.54 -10.38
CA ILE A 64 -1.54 9.97 -10.67
C ILE A 64 -1.75 10.28 -12.16
N GLN A 65 -1.33 9.35 -13.04
CA GLN A 65 -1.47 9.51 -14.48
C GLN A 65 -2.92 9.31 -14.96
N ARG A 66 -3.66 8.42 -14.31
CA ARG A 66 -5.03 8.05 -14.71
C ARG A 66 -6.08 9.08 -14.32
N VAL A 67 -5.91 9.73 -13.17
CA VAL A 67 -6.90 10.69 -12.65
C VAL A 67 -6.83 12.00 -13.46
N PRO A 68 -7.97 12.64 -13.79
CA PRO A 68 -8.01 13.91 -14.52
C PRO A 68 -7.54 15.10 -13.66
N LEU A 69 -6.25 15.13 -13.32
CA LEU A 69 -5.60 16.23 -12.60
C LEU A 69 -5.13 17.31 -13.55
N SER A 70 -5.11 18.56 -13.08
CA SER A 70 -4.40 19.64 -13.77
C SER A 70 -2.89 19.35 -13.84
N ALA A 71 -2.19 19.95 -14.79
CA ALA A 71 -0.75 19.76 -14.94
C ALA A 71 0.02 20.16 -13.65
N TYR A 72 -0.41 21.24 -13.00
CA TYR A 72 0.19 21.71 -11.75
C TYR A 72 -0.01 20.72 -10.61
N GLU A 73 -1.23 20.21 -10.41
CA GLU A 73 -1.51 19.22 -9.36
C GLU A 73 -0.76 17.92 -9.60
N ARG A 74 -0.72 17.45 -10.85
CA ARG A 74 0.03 16.25 -11.23
C ARG A 74 1.51 16.39 -10.89
N PHE A 75 2.12 17.53 -11.22
CA PHE A 75 3.51 17.80 -10.87
C PHE A 75 3.74 17.77 -9.35
N ARG A 76 2.86 18.41 -8.56
CA ARG A 76 2.95 18.35 -7.09
C ARG A 76 2.82 16.92 -6.55
N CYS A 77 1.94 16.09 -7.13
CA CYS A 77 1.82 14.69 -6.76
C CYS A 77 3.12 13.92 -7.04
N TYR A 78 3.78 14.16 -8.17
CA TYR A 78 5.08 13.55 -8.47
C TYR A 78 6.18 14.03 -7.52
N LEU A 79 6.22 15.31 -7.16
CA LEU A 79 7.13 15.81 -6.12
C LEU A 79 6.90 15.11 -4.78
N CYS A 80 5.64 14.92 -4.38
CA CYS A 80 5.28 14.20 -3.18
C CYS A 80 5.75 12.73 -3.23
N MET A 81 5.60 12.06 -4.38
CA MET A 81 6.12 10.69 -4.58
C MET A 81 7.65 10.64 -4.53
N GLY A 82 8.35 11.62 -5.09
CA GLY A 82 9.81 11.75 -4.99
C GLY A 82 10.27 11.93 -3.54
N TRP A 83 9.59 12.77 -2.78
CA TRP A 83 9.84 12.93 -1.35
C TRP A 83 9.58 11.63 -0.56
N TRP A 84 8.47 10.95 -0.83
CA TRP A 84 8.13 9.67 -0.20
C TRP A 84 9.18 8.61 -0.49
N MET A 85 9.64 8.52 -1.74
CA MET A 85 10.67 7.59 -2.18
C MET A 85 11.99 7.90 -1.47
N ARG A 86 12.39 9.18 -1.41
CA ARG A 86 13.57 9.61 -0.65
C ARG A 86 13.45 9.30 0.83
N LYS A 87 12.28 9.39 1.45
CA LYS A 87 12.11 9.02 2.87
C LYS A 87 12.20 7.51 3.10
N ARG A 88 11.83 6.69 2.10
CA ARG A 88 11.75 5.23 2.18
C ARG A 88 12.84 4.49 1.41
N TRP A 89 13.83 5.19 0.86
CA TRP A 89 14.84 4.64 -0.04
C TRP A 89 15.55 3.42 0.54
N ARG A 90 15.88 3.41 1.85
CA ARG A 90 16.50 2.25 2.52
C ARG A 90 15.61 1.01 2.48
N LYS A 91 14.30 1.16 2.66
CA LYS A 91 13.36 0.03 2.63
C LYS A 91 13.11 -0.45 1.19
N LEU A 92 13.07 0.48 0.23
CA LEU A 92 12.97 0.15 -1.19
C LEU A 92 14.23 -0.59 -1.69
N ALA A 93 15.42 -0.08 -1.35
CA ALA A 93 16.70 -0.71 -1.66
C ALA A 93 16.84 -2.07 -0.97
N LYS A 94 16.49 -2.16 0.33
CA LYS A 94 16.47 -3.45 1.04
C LYS A 94 15.50 -4.42 0.41
N SER A 95 14.32 -4.00 -0.07
CA SER A 95 13.41 -4.93 -0.75
C SER A 95 13.94 -5.46 -2.10
N LEU A 96 15.00 -4.85 -2.66
CA LEU A 96 15.72 -5.38 -3.83
C LEU A 96 16.87 -6.31 -3.43
N VAL A 97 17.50 -6.10 -2.27
CA VAL A 97 18.74 -6.77 -1.84
C VAL A 97 18.50 -7.87 -0.81
N LEU A 98 17.64 -7.61 0.17
CA LEU A 98 17.20 -8.54 1.19
C LEU A 98 15.83 -9.07 0.78
N GLN A 99 15.81 -10.31 0.31
CA GLN A 99 14.59 -11.13 0.37
C GLN A 99 14.14 -11.09 1.83
N GLU A 100 13.00 -10.45 2.13
CA GLU A 100 12.41 -10.49 3.46
C GLU A 100 12.14 -11.97 3.78
N VAL A 101 13.02 -12.57 4.58
CA VAL A 101 12.87 -13.89 5.21
C VAL A 101 11.65 -13.87 6.11
#